data_AF-A0A382ZD30-F1
#
_entry.id   AF-A0A382ZD30-F1
#
_cell.length_a   1.000
_cell.length_b   1.000
_cell.length_c   1.000
_cell.angle_alpha   90.00
_cell.angle_beta   90.00
_cell.angle_gamma   90.00
#
_symmetry.space_group_name_H-M   'P 1'
#
loop_
_entity.id
_entity.type
_entity.pdbx_description
1 polymer ?
#
loop_
_entity_poly.entity_id
_entity_poly.type
_entity_poly.pdbx_seq_one_letter_code
_entity_poly.pdbx_strand_id
1 'polypeptide(L)'
;VGVLAWVVPGAATERLVVGSGGIAWNEVQDSTAFLVVTLDSIYLPAVRPGENLAAGALARGGRIFAVVGPDTGGVPPDSVFHPQLAWMIDGDASTAYDPDEVGIPRSTPVLIDLGGTFTIDRVRVFPRLDSQHRDLFPQAFDLEIAAPSLPLRFFFEYLNQRFSPLTRATRTLPNERSIIDWPGLRQVTGERMARYLSWKTPEDFPWEVAELEVYAAGSSPSGDFV
;
A
#
# COMPACT_ATOMS: atom_id res chain seq x y z
N VAL A 1 -53.72 11.66 -31.37
CA VAL A 1 -53.21 10.61 -30.46
C VAL A 1 -52.31 9.72 -31.32
N GLY A 2 -50.99 9.95 -31.36
CA GLY A 2 -49.97 9.33 -30.49
C GLY A 2 -49.57 7.97 -31.09
N VAL A 3 -48.33 7.67 -31.45
CA VAL A 3 -47.17 7.50 -30.56
C VAL A 3 -45.85 7.86 -31.27
N LEU A 4 -45.04 8.70 -30.62
CA LEU A 4 -43.62 8.90 -30.93
C LEU A 4 -42.82 7.80 -30.22
N ALA A 5 -42.07 7.00 -30.98
CA ALA A 5 -41.10 6.06 -30.42
C ALA A 5 -39.83 6.82 -30.03
N TRP A 6 -39.57 6.92 -28.73
CA TRP A 6 -38.30 7.41 -28.20
C TRP A 6 -37.26 6.29 -28.31
N VAL A 7 -36.20 6.53 -29.06
CA VAL A 7 -35.00 5.68 -29.03
C VAL A 7 -34.27 6.00 -27.74
N VAL A 8 -34.28 5.08 -26.79
CA VAL A 8 -33.45 5.16 -25.59
C VAL A 8 -32.02 4.81 -26.02
N PRO A 9 -31.00 5.66 -25.78
CA PRO A 9 -29.62 5.25 -25.99
C PRO A 9 -29.32 4.19 -24.94
N GLY A 10 -29.21 2.93 -25.37
CA GLY A 10 -28.69 1.87 -24.52
C GLY A 10 -27.25 2.23 -24.19
N ALA A 11 -27.00 2.73 -22.98
CA ALA A 11 -25.66 2.77 -22.42
C ALA A 11 -25.20 1.31 -22.29
N ALA A 12 -24.41 0.85 -23.25
CA ALA A 12 -23.70 -0.41 -23.12
C ALA A 12 -22.65 -0.20 -22.03
N THR A 13 -22.98 -0.56 -20.79
CA THR A 13 -21.97 -0.76 -19.77
C THR A 13 -21.20 -2.01 -20.17
N GLU A 14 -20.00 -1.83 -20.72
CA GLU A 14 -19.09 -2.93 -21.00
C GLU A 14 -18.84 -3.67 -19.68
N ARG A 15 -19.30 -4.92 -19.61
CA ARG A 15 -19.10 -5.81 -18.47
C ARG A 15 -18.19 -6.94 -18.96
N LEU A 16 -16.90 -6.82 -18.66
CA LEU A 16 -15.96 -7.92 -18.84
C LEU A 16 -16.13 -8.91 -17.68
N VAL A 17 -16.36 -10.17 -18.01
CA VAL A 17 -16.68 -11.25 -17.07
C VAL A 17 -15.69 -12.39 -17.28
N VAL A 18 -14.94 -12.77 -16.23
CA VAL A 18 -13.95 -13.86 -16.30
C VAL A 18 -14.49 -15.12 -15.61
N GLY A 19 -14.31 -16.27 -16.26
CA GLY A 19 -14.67 -17.59 -15.72
C GLY A 19 -16.15 -17.97 -15.85
N SER A 20 -16.47 -19.24 -15.54
CA SER A 20 -17.84 -19.76 -15.57
C SER A 20 -18.62 -19.32 -14.33
N GLY A 21 -19.66 -18.49 -14.50
CA GLY A 21 -20.52 -17.98 -13.41
C GLY A 21 -20.34 -16.49 -13.11
N GLY A 22 -19.23 -15.91 -13.57
CA GLY A 22 -19.07 -14.49 -13.84
C GLY A 22 -18.97 -13.54 -12.64
N ILE A 23 -17.74 -13.29 -12.21
CA ILE A 23 -17.36 -12.25 -11.24
C ILE A 23 -17.28 -10.88 -11.96
N ALA A 24 -17.72 -9.80 -11.32
CA ALA A 24 -17.60 -8.46 -11.91
C ALA A 24 -16.12 -8.04 -12.02
N TRP A 25 -15.75 -7.29 -13.05
CA TRP A 25 -14.34 -6.99 -13.34
C TRP A 25 -13.60 -6.28 -12.19
N ASN A 26 -14.29 -5.37 -11.50
CA ASN A 26 -13.79 -4.70 -10.29
C ASN A 26 -13.54 -5.69 -9.14
N GLU A 27 -14.38 -6.71 -8.99
CA GLU A 27 -14.18 -7.78 -8.00
C GLU A 27 -13.00 -8.70 -8.41
N VAL A 28 -12.76 -8.88 -9.72
CA VAL A 28 -11.56 -9.57 -10.21
C VAL A 28 -10.30 -8.75 -9.87
N GLN A 29 -10.32 -7.43 -10.09
CA GLN A 29 -9.22 -6.52 -9.74
C GLN A 29 -8.85 -6.63 -8.25
N ASP A 30 -9.84 -6.58 -7.37
CA ASP A 30 -9.63 -6.72 -5.93
C ASP A 30 -9.15 -8.14 -5.58
N SER A 31 -9.65 -9.17 -6.28
CA SER A 31 -9.33 -10.58 -6.03
C SER A 31 -7.97 -11.06 -6.48
N THR A 32 -7.29 -10.46 -7.43
CA THR A 32 -6.01 -11.04 -7.84
C THR A 32 -4.90 -10.80 -6.82
N ALA A 33 -4.37 -11.88 -6.22
CA ALA A 33 -3.27 -11.80 -5.25
C ALA A 33 -1.94 -11.40 -5.89
N PHE A 34 -1.65 -11.91 -7.10
CA PHE A 34 -0.33 -11.81 -7.73
C PHE A 34 -0.30 -11.01 -9.02
N LEU A 35 -1.44 -10.53 -9.51
CA LEU A 35 -1.57 -9.92 -10.83
C LEU A 35 -1.94 -8.45 -10.70
N VAL A 36 -1.51 -7.64 -11.67
CA VAL A 36 -2.07 -6.31 -11.90
C VAL A 36 -3.25 -6.49 -12.85
N VAL A 37 -4.39 -5.91 -12.49
CA VAL A 37 -5.60 -5.94 -13.31
C VAL A 37 -6.00 -4.50 -13.60
N THR A 38 -6.08 -4.16 -14.88
CA THR A 38 -6.58 -2.87 -15.40
C THR A 38 -7.91 -3.11 -16.12
N LEU A 39 -8.60 -2.07 -16.60
CA LEU A 39 -9.92 -2.22 -17.24
C LEU A 39 -9.93 -3.27 -18.38
N ASP A 40 -8.82 -3.41 -19.11
CA ASP A 40 -8.73 -4.24 -20.31
C ASP A 40 -7.61 -5.28 -20.29
N SER A 41 -6.90 -5.48 -19.17
CA SER A 41 -5.72 -6.37 -19.15
C SER A 41 -5.42 -6.95 -17.77
N ILE A 42 -4.94 -8.19 -17.77
CA ILE A 42 -4.38 -8.91 -16.63
C ILE A 42 -2.92 -9.24 -16.97
N TYR A 43 -1.97 -8.78 -16.17
CA TYR A 43 -0.55 -9.04 -16.43
C TYR A 43 0.28 -9.06 -15.14
N LEU A 44 1.46 -9.69 -15.23
CA LEU A 44 2.52 -9.51 -14.23
C LEU A 44 3.30 -8.25 -14.59
N PRO A 45 3.39 -7.25 -13.70
CA PRO A 45 4.15 -6.05 -13.98
C PRO A 45 5.62 -6.43 -14.17
N ALA A 46 6.19 -6.00 -15.29
CA ALA A 46 7.63 -6.08 -15.51
C ALA A 46 8.29 -4.98 -14.66
N VAL A 47 9.13 -5.39 -13.72
CA VAL A 47 9.85 -4.48 -12.82
C VAL A 47 11.34 -4.71 -12.92
N ARG A 48 12.09 -3.61 -12.98
CA ARG A 48 13.55 -3.67 -13.02
C ARG A 48 14.12 -3.77 -11.60
N PRO A 49 15.27 -4.44 -11.40
CA PRO A 49 15.99 -4.35 -10.13
C PRO A 49 16.24 -2.87 -9.77
N GLY A 50 15.97 -2.51 -8.51
CA GLY A 50 16.16 -1.14 -8.00
C GLY A 50 15.08 -0.14 -8.42
N GLU A 51 13.98 -0.58 -9.04
CA GLU A 51 12.84 0.29 -9.31
C GLU A 51 12.06 0.59 -8.02
N ASN A 52 11.75 1.88 -7.77
CA ASN A 52 10.89 2.28 -6.65
C ASN A 52 9.42 1.99 -6.98
N LEU A 53 8.90 0.92 -6.38
CA LEU A 53 7.54 0.47 -6.51
C LEU A 53 6.55 1.45 -5.87
N ALA A 54 6.86 2.05 -4.72
CA ALA A 54 5.91 2.89 -4.00
C ALA A 54 5.43 4.09 -4.85
N ALA A 55 6.36 4.77 -5.54
CA ALA A 55 6.07 5.88 -6.44
C ALA A 55 5.07 5.55 -7.56
N GLY A 56 5.05 4.30 -8.02
CA GLY A 56 4.12 3.84 -9.06
C GLY A 56 2.87 3.13 -8.54
N ALA A 57 2.67 3.02 -7.22
CA ALA A 57 1.62 2.19 -6.64
C ALA A 57 0.22 2.62 -7.09
N LEU A 58 -0.09 3.91 -6.99
CA LEU A 58 -1.40 4.45 -7.36
C LEU A 58 -1.70 4.26 -8.86
N ALA A 59 -0.70 4.44 -9.72
CA ALA A 59 -0.83 4.22 -11.16
C ALA A 59 -1.11 2.75 -11.53
N ARG A 60 -0.68 1.80 -10.68
CA ARG A 60 -0.97 0.36 -10.83
C ARG A 60 -2.29 -0.07 -10.19
N GLY A 61 -3.11 0.86 -9.69
CA GLY A 61 -4.36 0.55 -8.99
C GLY A 61 -4.17 0.23 -7.50
N GLY A 62 -2.95 0.37 -6.98
CA GLY A 62 -2.66 0.37 -5.56
C GLY A 62 -3.25 1.58 -4.85
N ARG A 63 -3.17 1.59 -3.52
CA ARG A 63 -3.81 2.58 -2.66
C ARG A 63 -2.97 2.86 -1.41
N ILE A 64 -3.14 4.03 -0.84
CA ILE A 64 -2.64 4.36 0.49
C ILE A 64 -3.77 4.95 1.33
N PHE A 65 -3.90 4.48 2.56
CA PHE A 65 -5.02 4.84 3.44
C PHE A 65 -4.65 4.56 4.90
N ALA A 66 -5.31 5.26 5.82
CA ALA A 66 -5.19 5.04 7.25
C ALA A 66 -6.27 4.05 7.71
N VAL A 67 -5.91 3.11 8.59
CA VAL A 67 -6.82 2.09 9.11
C VAL A 67 -7.39 2.57 10.44
N VAL A 68 -8.68 2.86 10.49
CA VAL A 68 -9.36 3.32 11.71
C VAL A 68 -10.37 2.28 12.20
N GLY A 69 -10.63 2.29 13.50
CA GLY A 69 -11.60 1.40 14.12
C GLY A 69 -10.95 0.21 14.86
N PRO A 70 -11.63 -0.34 15.87
CA PRO A 70 -11.06 -1.39 16.70
C PRO A 70 -11.00 -2.72 15.95
N ASP A 71 -9.89 -3.44 16.11
CA ASP A 71 -9.78 -4.88 15.79
C ASP A 71 -10.51 -5.77 16.83
N THR A 72 -11.45 -5.18 17.58
CA THR A 72 -12.17 -5.85 18.67
C THR A 72 -13.67 -5.71 18.51
N GLY A 73 -14.38 -6.82 18.71
CA GLY A 73 -15.86 -6.86 18.76
C GLY A 73 -16.57 -7.16 17.44
N GLY A 74 -15.87 -7.60 16.40
CA GLY A 74 -16.50 -7.99 15.13
C GLY A 74 -16.97 -6.81 14.26
N VAL A 75 -16.53 -5.60 14.58
CA VAL A 75 -16.68 -4.42 13.71
C VAL A 75 -15.49 -4.44 12.73
N PRO A 76 -15.72 -4.49 11.41
CA PRO A 76 -14.62 -4.40 10.46
C PRO A 76 -13.88 -3.07 10.61
N PRO A 77 -12.54 -3.07 10.59
CA PRO A 77 -11.77 -1.84 10.48
C PRO A 77 -12.21 -1.06 9.24
N ASP A 78 -12.28 0.26 9.37
CA ASP A 78 -12.60 1.18 8.30
C ASP A 78 -11.33 1.78 7.71
N SER A 79 -11.42 2.30 6.48
CA SER A 79 -10.31 2.90 5.74
C SER A 79 -10.56 4.38 5.53
N VAL A 80 -9.70 5.23 6.09
CA VAL A 80 -9.73 6.68 5.83
C VAL A 80 -8.77 7.00 4.70
N PHE A 81 -9.32 7.55 3.63
CA PHE A 81 -8.55 8.11 2.53
C PHE A 81 -8.36 9.61 2.76
N HIS A 82 -7.11 10.04 2.78
CA HIS A 82 -6.75 11.45 2.86
C HIS A 82 -5.70 11.76 1.77
N PRO A 83 -5.85 12.84 0.98
CA PRO A 83 -4.94 13.13 -0.13
C PRO A 83 -3.47 13.21 0.30
N GLN A 84 -3.18 13.77 1.47
CA GLN A 84 -1.81 13.92 1.98
C GLN A 84 -1.14 12.59 2.36
N LEU A 85 -1.88 11.49 2.51
CA LEU A 85 -1.23 10.18 2.69
C LEU A 85 -0.36 9.85 1.47
N ALA A 86 -0.81 10.19 0.26
CA ALA A 86 -0.07 9.96 -0.97
C ALA A 86 1.31 10.64 -1.00
N TRP A 87 1.52 11.68 -0.19
CA TRP A 87 2.83 12.32 -0.05
C TRP A 87 3.89 11.36 0.46
N MET A 88 3.54 10.33 1.23
CA MET A 88 4.51 9.31 1.65
C MET A 88 5.09 8.50 0.48
N ILE A 89 4.52 8.57 -0.72
CA ILE A 89 4.89 7.71 -1.85
C ILE A 89 4.86 8.46 -3.18
N ASP A 90 4.94 9.79 -3.21
CA ASP A 90 4.82 10.56 -4.46
C ASP A 90 6.17 10.84 -5.15
N GLY A 91 7.28 10.53 -4.49
CA GLY A 91 8.64 10.72 -5.00
C GLY A 91 9.11 12.17 -4.88
N ASP A 92 8.45 13.01 -4.09
CA ASP A 92 8.80 14.39 -3.82
C ASP A 92 9.20 14.59 -2.35
N ALA A 93 10.50 14.68 -2.10
CA ALA A 93 11.04 14.91 -0.76
C ALA A 93 10.69 16.29 -0.15
N SER A 94 9.99 17.16 -0.87
CA SER A 94 9.47 18.44 -0.36
C SER A 94 8.07 18.34 0.26
N THR A 95 7.35 17.24 0.01
CA THR A 95 6.08 16.90 0.66
C THR A 95 6.30 15.90 1.79
N ALA A 96 5.40 15.90 2.79
CA ALA A 96 5.45 14.94 3.88
C ALA A 96 4.08 14.76 4.51
N TYR A 97 3.74 13.52 4.84
CA TYR A 97 2.56 13.22 5.63
C TYR A 97 2.85 13.42 7.11
N ASP A 98 2.06 14.28 7.75
CA ASP A 98 2.00 14.48 9.20
C ASP A 98 0.56 14.18 9.68
N PRO A 99 0.35 13.16 10.54
CA PRO A 99 -0.97 12.86 11.11
C PRO A 99 -1.56 14.01 11.94
N ASP A 100 -0.75 14.85 12.57
CA ASP A 100 -1.20 15.99 13.37
C ASP A 100 -1.81 17.08 12.48
N GLU A 101 -1.23 17.33 11.29
CA GLU A 101 -1.75 18.31 10.33
C GLU A 101 -3.12 17.89 9.76
N VAL A 102 -3.36 16.59 9.61
CA VAL A 102 -4.62 16.05 9.07
C VAL A 102 -5.64 15.67 10.14
N GLY A 103 -5.27 15.74 11.42
CA GLY A 103 -6.14 15.35 12.54
C GLY A 103 -6.43 13.85 12.64
N ILE A 104 -5.49 13.00 12.19
CA ILE A 104 -5.55 11.54 12.35
C ILE A 104 -4.72 11.17 13.59
N PRO A 105 -5.18 10.29 14.49
CA PRO A 105 -4.38 9.86 15.64
C PRO A 105 -3.04 9.28 15.17
N ARG A 106 -1.94 9.66 15.82
CA ARG A 106 -0.57 9.31 15.39
C ARG A 106 -0.34 7.81 15.30
N SER A 107 -0.99 7.04 16.18
CA SER A 107 -0.92 5.58 16.21
C SER A 107 -1.78 4.85 15.18
N THR A 108 -2.54 5.59 14.37
CA THR A 108 -3.35 5.01 13.29
C THR A 108 -2.44 4.38 12.24
N PRO A 109 -2.55 3.06 11.98
CA PRO A 109 -1.73 2.42 10.95
C PRO A 109 -1.98 3.02 9.57
N VAL A 110 -0.92 3.30 8.83
CA VAL A 110 -0.99 3.62 7.40
C VAL A 110 -0.69 2.35 6.62
N LEU A 111 -1.56 2.01 5.68
CA LEU A 111 -1.38 0.88 4.78
C LEU A 111 -1.14 1.35 3.35
N ILE A 112 -0.20 0.67 2.69
CA ILE A 112 0.19 0.90 1.30
C ILE A 112 -0.03 -0.41 0.54
N ASP A 113 -0.93 -0.41 -0.45
CA ASP A 113 -1.05 -1.45 -1.47
C ASP A 113 -0.23 -1.02 -2.69
N LEU A 114 0.78 -1.81 -3.05
CA LEU A 114 1.65 -1.56 -4.21
C LEU A 114 0.95 -1.75 -5.57
N GLY A 115 -0.30 -2.19 -5.57
CA GLY A 115 -1.09 -2.50 -6.78
C GLY A 115 -0.75 -3.85 -7.40
N GLY A 116 0.07 -4.65 -6.73
CA GLY A 116 0.51 -5.97 -7.17
C GLY A 116 1.45 -6.60 -6.15
N THR A 117 1.74 -7.90 -6.30
CA THR A 117 2.74 -8.56 -5.47
C THR A 117 4.09 -8.55 -6.16
N PHE A 118 5.12 -8.12 -5.45
CA PHE A 118 6.48 -7.96 -5.96
C PHE A 118 7.48 -8.67 -5.05
N THR A 119 8.60 -9.09 -5.64
CA THR A 119 9.79 -9.39 -4.86
C THR A 119 10.56 -8.10 -4.60
N ILE A 120 10.78 -7.80 -3.32
CA ILE A 120 11.49 -6.61 -2.84
C ILE A 120 12.77 -7.00 -2.12
N ASP A 121 13.80 -6.18 -2.22
CA ASP A 121 15.08 -6.40 -1.54
C ASP A 121 15.50 -5.22 -0.66
N ARG A 122 14.80 -4.07 -0.78
CA ARG A 122 15.07 -2.89 0.04
C ARG A 122 13.85 -2.02 0.26
N VAL A 123 13.75 -1.41 1.44
CA VAL A 123 12.75 -0.37 1.76
C VAL A 123 13.46 0.78 2.46
N ARG A 124 13.16 2.01 2.05
CA ARG A 124 13.73 3.23 2.65
C ARG A 124 12.63 4.16 3.08
N VAL A 125 12.75 4.76 4.27
CA VAL A 125 11.86 5.82 4.73
C VAL A 125 12.69 7.07 5.01
N PHE A 126 12.26 8.20 4.47
CA PHE A 126 12.98 9.47 4.55
C PHE A 126 12.20 10.49 5.37
N PRO A 127 12.91 11.31 6.17
CA PRO A 127 12.36 12.54 6.69
C PRO A 127 12.24 13.57 5.57
N ARG A 128 11.53 14.66 5.85
CA ARG A 128 11.64 15.86 5.04
C ARG A 128 13.06 16.40 5.12
N LEU A 129 13.61 16.81 3.99
CA LEU A 129 15.02 17.23 3.88
C LEU A 129 15.21 18.71 4.26
N ASP A 130 14.69 19.12 5.41
CA ASP A 130 14.89 20.47 5.95
C ASP A 130 15.25 20.47 7.45
N SER A 131 15.72 21.63 7.92
CA SER A 131 16.19 21.78 9.29
C SER A 131 15.08 21.95 10.32
N GLN A 132 13.84 22.22 9.90
CA GLN A 132 12.73 22.56 10.80
C GLN A 132 12.01 21.31 11.32
N HIS A 133 12.04 20.20 10.56
CA HIS A 133 11.22 19.01 10.86
C HIS A 133 12.06 17.80 11.27
N ARG A 134 13.34 18.02 11.57
CA ARG A 134 14.29 16.95 11.93
C ARG A 134 13.83 16.13 13.14
N ASP A 135 13.18 16.76 14.11
CA ASP A 135 12.71 16.11 15.34
C ASP A 135 11.39 15.35 15.15
N LEU A 136 10.77 15.45 13.97
CA LEU A 136 9.55 14.73 13.58
C LEU A 136 9.85 13.43 12.84
N PHE A 137 11.11 13.07 12.58
CA PHE A 137 11.38 11.77 11.98
C PHE A 137 11.16 10.63 13.00
N PRO A 138 10.34 9.60 12.67
CA PRO A 138 9.98 8.53 13.60
C PRO A 138 11.17 7.86 14.29
N GLN A 139 11.20 7.97 15.63
CA GLN A 139 12.18 7.27 16.48
C GLN A 139 11.69 5.90 16.93
N ALA A 140 10.37 5.67 16.95
CA ALA A 140 9.77 4.38 17.25
C ALA A 140 8.70 4.08 16.19
N PHE A 141 8.75 2.88 15.64
CA PHE A 141 7.86 2.45 14.56
C PHE A 141 7.87 0.93 14.38
N ASP A 142 6.83 0.46 13.73
CA ASP A 142 6.73 -0.86 13.12
C ASP A 142 6.50 -0.69 11.62
N LEU A 143 7.39 -1.29 10.83
CA LEU A 143 7.18 -1.47 9.40
C LEU A 143 7.03 -2.96 9.13
N GLU A 144 5.85 -3.35 8.66
CA GLU A 144 5.48 -4.72 8.40
C GLU A 144 5.09 -4.89 6.93
N ILE A 145 5.23 -6.12 6.42
CA ILE A 145 4.83 -6.45 5.05
C ILE A 145 3.87 -7.63 5.04
N ALA A 146 3.02 -7.67 4.04
CA ALA A 146 2.22 -8.84 3.71
C ALA A 146 2.20 -9.06 2.20
N ALA A 147 2.16 -10.31 1.80
CA ALA A 147 1.80 -10.73 0.46
C ALA A 147 0.60 -11.67 0.58
N PRO A 148 -0.48 -11.45 -0.20
CA PRO A 148 -1.61 -12.35 -0.18
C PRO A 148 -1.18 -13.74 -0.63
N SER A 149 -1.56 -14.76 0.16
CA SER A 149 -1.36 -16.16 -0.22
C SER A 149 -2.53 -16.71 -1.05
N LEU A 150 -3.67 -16.02 -1.00
CA LEU A 150 -4.90 -16.34 -1.72
C LEU A 150 -5.49 -15.05 -2.33
N PRO A 151 -6.23 -15.18 -3.45
CA PRO A 151 -7.04 -14.10 -4.01
C PRO A 151 -7.94 -13.39 -2.97
N LEU A 152 -7.98 -12.05 -2.96
CA LEU A 152 -8.80 -11.23 -2.03
C LEU A 152 -10.14 -10.82 -2.62
N ARG A 153 -11.26 -11.46 -2.29
CA ARG A 153 -12.55 -11.17 -2.94
C ARG A 153 -12.99 -9.71 -2.84
N PHE A 154 -12.55 -9.02 -1.79
CA PHE A 154 -12.79 -7.60 -1.60
C PHE A 154 -11.54 -6.91 -1.06
N PHE A 155 -11.37 -5.64 -1.40
CA PHE A 155 -10.26 -4.82 -0.94
C PHE A 155 -9.98 -4.96 0.57
N PHE A 156 -10.98 -4.76 1.43
CA PHE A 156 -10.85 -4.82 2.89
C PHE A 156 -10.37 -6.17 3.46
N GLU A 157 -10.37 -7.24 2.66
CA GLU A 157 -9.74 -8.51 3.06
C GLU A 157 -8.22 -8.40 3.24
N TYR A 158 -7.60 -7.26 2.83
CA TYR A 158 -6.22 -6.94 3.19
C TYR A 158 -6.01 -6.92 4.72
N LEU A 159 -7.05 -6.59 5.50
CA LEU A 159 -7.00 -6.57 6.98
C LEU A 159 -6.84 -7.97 7.58
N ASN A 160 -7.26 -9.00 6.84
CA ASN A 160 -7.11 -10.40 7.24
C ASN A 160 -5.72 -10.95 6.92
N GLN A 161 -4.86 -10.18 6.25
CA GLN A 161 -3.52 -10.62 5.91
C GLN A 161 -2.64 -10.68 7.16
N ARG A 162 -1.83 -11.72 7.22
CA ARG A 162 -0.84 -11.84 8.28
C ARG A 162 0.39 -11.00 7.93
N PHE A 163 0.45 -9.81 8.50
CA PHE A 163 1.63 -8.96 8.42
C PHE A 163 2.80 -9.57 9.17
N SER A 164 3.98 -9.53 8.54
CA SER A 164 5.25 -9.98 9.10
C SER A 164 6.17 -8.78 9.30
N PRO A 165 6.84 -8.64 10.45
CA PRO A 165 7.75 -7.52 10.69
C PRO A 165 8.89 -7.49 9.67
N LEU A 166 9.10 -6.32 9.06
CA LEU A 166 10.22 -6.05 8.16
C LEU A 166 11.36 -5.37 8.93
N THR A 167 11.05 -4.26 9.61
CA THR A 167 11.96 -3.52 10.45
C THR A 167 11.18 -2.78 11.55
N ARG A 168 11.83 -2.56 12.70
CA ARG A 168 11.21 -2.01 13.91
C ARG A 168 12.23 -1.16 14.66
N ALA A 169 11.75 -0.06 15.22
CA ALA A 169 12.42 0.67 16.30
C ALA A 169 11.46 0.84 17.47
N THR A 170 11.94 0.70 18.70
CA THR A 170 11.10 0.81 19.90
C THR A 170 11.54 2.00 20.75
N ARG A 171 10.73 2.40 21.73
CA ARG A 171 11.12 3.46 22.69
C ARG A 171 12.41 3.15 23.44
N THR A 172 12.69 1.88 23.69
CA THR A 172 13.89 1.41 24.39
C THR A 172 15.08 1.17 23.46
N LEU A 173 14.84 1.13 22.15
CA LEU A 173 15.86 1.01 21.11
C LEU A 173 15.43 1.87 19.91
N PRO A 174 15.53 3.21 20.04
CA PRO A 174 15.00 4.14 19.05
C PRO A 174 15.81 4.11 17.76
N ASN A 175 15.20 4.59 16.69
CA ASN A 175 15.90 4.90 15.46
C ASN A 175 16.72 6.17 15.63
N GLU A 176 18.03 6.01 15.59
CA GLU A 176 19.01 7.11 15.66
C GLU A 176 19.53 7.53 14.28
N ARG A 177 18.97 6.96 13.20
CA ARG A 177 19.42 7.21 11.83
C ARG A 177 18.61 8.32 11.18
N SER A 178 19.27 9.06 10.29
CA SER A 178 18.64 10.09 9.46
C SER A 178 17.68 9.53 8.40
N ILE A 179 17.73 8.22 8.13
CA ILE A 179 16.90 7.50 7.17
C ILE A 179 16.70 6.11 7.75
N ILE A 180 15.49 5.56 7.63
CA ILE A 180 15.23 4.15 7.93
C ILE A 180 15.55 3.36 6.66
N ASP A 181 16.41 2.36 6.76
CA ASP A 181 16.83 1.54 5.62
C ASP A 181 16.76 0.08 6.04
N TRP A 182 15.97 -0.70 5.30
CA TRP A 182 15.91 -2.15 5.39
C TRP A 182 16.42 -2.75 4.08
N PRO A 183 17.29 -3.79 4.11
CA PRO A 183 17.95 -4.29 5.30
C PRO A 183 18.97 -3.26 5.82
N GLY A 184 18.93 -2.96 7.12
CA GLY A 184 19.94 -2.16 7.78
C GLY A 184 21.24 -2.96 8.00
N LEU A 185 22.32 -2.26 8.40
CA LEU A 185 23.66 -2.84 8.62
C LEU A 185 23.76 -4.15 9.44
N ARG A 186 22.77 -4.45 10.29
CA ARG A 186 22.74 -5.65 11.16
C ARG A 186 21.53 -6.54 10.91
N GLN A 187 20.72 -6.23 9.90
CA GLN A 187 19.53 -7.00 9.56
C GLN A 187 19.87 -8.07 8.53
N VAL A 188 19.10 -9.16 8.54
CA VAL A 188 19.25 -10.25 7.56
C VAL A 188 18.87 -9.71 6.18
N THR A 189 19.85 -9.71 5.28
CA THR A 189 19.64 -9.40 3.86
C THR A 189 18.87 -10.54 3.19
N GLY A 190 18.02 -10.20 2.21
CA GLY A 190 17.38 -11.17 1.34
C GLY A 190 16.05 -10.68 0.80
N GLU A 191 15.62 -11.30 -0.28
CA GLU A 191 14.36 -10.98 -0.94
C GLU A 191 13.15 -11.29 -0.05
N ARG A 192 12.09 -10.49 -0.19
CA ARG A 192 10.78 -10.70 0.43
C ARG A 192 9.69 -10.49 -0.59
N MET A 193 8.62 -11.25 -0.49
CA MET A 193 7.41 -10.97 -1.26
C MET A 193 6.56 -9.96 -0.50
N ALA A 194 6.14 -8.89 -1.18
CA ALA A 194 5.29 -7.86 -0.61
C ALA A 194 4.28 -7.35 -1.63
N ARG A 195 3.05 -7.15 -1.18
CA ARG A 195 2.04 -6.31 -1.83
C ARG A 195 1.63 -5.18 -0.92
N TYR A 196 1.44 -5.50 0.36
CA TYR A 196 1.03 -4.56 1.38
C TYR A 196 2.21 -4.22 2.28
N LEU A 197 2.31 -2.93 2.63
CA LEU A 197 3.14 -2.45 3.71
C LEU A 197 2.26 -1.81 4.77
N SER A 198 2.58 -2.05 6.04
CA SER A 198 1.94 -1.40 7.17
C SER A 198 2.96 -0.60 7.94
N TRP A 199 2.70 0.70 8.03
CA TRP A 199 3.48 1.67 8.78
C TRP A 199 2.72 2.05 10.05
N LYS A 200 3.34 1.85 11.21
CA LYS A 200 2.75 2.13 12.52
C LYS A 200 3.75 2.85 13.39
N THR A 201 3.29 3.82 14.17
CA THR A 201 4.09 4.54 15.17
C THR A 201 3.32 4.57 16.50
N PRO A 202 3.99 4.78 17.63
CA PRO A 202 3.31 4.99 18.91
C PRO A 202 2.71 6.41 19.01
N GLU A 203 1.59 6.54 19.71
CA GLU A 203 0.85 7.80 19.87
C GLU A 203 1.67 8.94 20.51
N ASP A 204 2.59 8.59 21.43
CA ASP A 204 3.27 9.57 22.28
C ASP A 204 4.30 10.44 21.54
N PHE A 205 4.62 10.14 20.28
CA PHE A 205 5.64 10.85 19.50
C PHE A 205 5.04 11.49 18.25
N PRO A 206 5.12 12.82 18.09
CA PRO A 206 4.85 13.46 16.80
C PRO A 206 5.74 12.84 15.73
N TRP A 207 5.21 12.69 14.52
CA TRP A 207 5.99 12.14 13.43
C TRP A 207 5.54 12.66 12.07
N GLU A 208 6.46 12.74 11.13
CA GLU A 208 6.15 12.92 9.72
C GLU A 208 7.00 11.96 8.87
N VAL A 209 6.50 11.63 7.68
CA VAL A 209 7.26 10.88 6.67
C VAL A 209 7.15 11.60 5.35
N ALA A 210 8.30 11.97 4.79
CA ALA A 210 8.36 12.53 3.44
C ALA A 210 8.19 11.42 2.41
N GLU A 211 9.02 10.38 2.47
CA GLU A 211 9.01 9.32 1.47
C GLU A 211 9.15 7.94 2.09
N LEU A 212 8.43 6.98 1.53
CA LEU A 212 8.56 5.56 1.77
C LEU A 212 8.76 4.88 0.41
N GLU A 213 10.00 4.53 0.13
CA GLU A 213 10.41 3.90 -1.12
C GLU A 213 10.53 2.38 -0.93
N VAL A 214 10.00 1.63 -1.88
CA VAL A 214 10.05 0.16 -1.89
C VAL A 214 10.75 -0.29 -3.15
N TYR A 215 11.90 -0.93 -3.04
CA TYR A 215 12.73 -1.28 -4.17
C TYR A 215 12.54 -2.74 -4.59
N ALA A 216 12.33 -2.94 -5.89
CA ALA A 216 12.19 -4.26 -6.48
C ALA A 216 13.54 -4.99 -6.57
N ALA A 217 13.53 -6.29 -6.28
CA ALA A 217 14.66 -7.19 -6.55
C ALA A 217 14.82 -7.47 -8.06
N GLY A 218 13.80 -7.15 -8.87
CA GLY A 218 13.76 -7.41 -10.31
C GLY A 218 13.28 -8.80 -10.71
N SER A 219 12.72 -9.55 -9.76
CA SER A 219 11.93 -10.75 -10.02
C SER A 219 10.46 -10.47 -9.71
N SER A 220 9.56 -10.94 -10.57
CA SER A 220 8.13 -10.99 -10.26
C SER A 220 7.79 -12.41 -9.81
N PRO A 221 6.87 -12.60 -8.85
CA PRO A 221 6.46 -13.94 -8.43
C PRO A 221 5.96 -14.76 -9.64
N SER A 222 6.37 -16.02 -9.74
CA SER A 222 5.80 -16.95 -10.71
C SER A 222 4.36 -17.29 -10.31
N GLY A 223 3.40 -17.01 -11.19
CA GLY A 223 2.01 -17.43 -11.01
C GLY A 223 1.63 -18.46 -12.06
N ASP A 224 1.13 -19.62 -11.61
CA ASP A 224 0.45 -20.57 -12.50
C ASP A 224 -1.03 -20.21 -12.55
N PHE A 225 -1.56 -20.02 -13.76
CA PHE A 225 -3.00 -19.86 -13.98
C PHE A 225 -3.61 -21.25 -14.14
N VAL A 226 -4.54 -21.63 -13.26
CA VAL A 226 -5.31 -22.89 -13.36
C VAL A 226 -6.78 -22.57 -13.53
#